data_AF-A0A0C2CYS3-F1
#
_entry.id   AF-A0A0C2CYS3-F1
#
_cell.length_a   1.000
_cell.length_b   1.000
_cell.length_c   1.000
_cell.angle_alpha   90.00
_cell.angle_beta   90.00
_cell.angle_gamma   90.00
#
_symmetry.space_group_name_H-M   'P 1'
#
loop_
_entity.id
_entity.type
_entity.pdbx_description
1 polymer ?
#
loop_
_entity_poly.entity_id
_entity_poly.type
_entity_poly.pdbx_seq_one_letter_code
_entity_poly.pdbx_strand_id
1 'polypeptide(L)'
;MVLLIAISVPIMLGIETLLRVYVLGPLYGPVLTELRGIYWPELTDEIIATRATNTAWILIGVTVVAGCVGIALLRWVIRRASAATGEQPTPNKIRDSLLLLTSIPQVPGLLSTLCLAGGGELLPVLICVGVSTSFVVVQGFVGERAIEAMGPAAAAC
;
A
#
# COMPACT_ATOMS: atom_id res chain seq x y z
N MET A 1 12.63 -9.73 -11.39
CA MET A 1 11.53 -10.28 -10.56
C MET A 1 11.04 -9.25 -9.53
N VAL A 2 11.92 -8.53 -8.83
CA VAL A 2 11.53 -7.44 -7.92
C VAL A 2 10.77 -6.32 -8.64
N LEU A 3 11.18 -5.98 -9.87
CA LEU A 3 10.44 -5.05 -10.74
C LEU A 3 9.00 -5.52 -11.05
N LEU A 4 8.79 -6.84 -11.22
CA LEU A 4 7.45 -7.40 -11.46
C LEU A 4 6.57 -7.24 -10.22
N ILE A 5 7.13 -7.38 -9.01
CA ILE A 5 6.42 -7.12 -7.74
C ILE A 5 6.09 -5.63 -7.60
N ALA A 6 7.05 -4.76 -7.93
CA ALA A 6 6.89 -3.31 -7.88
C ALA A 6 5.83 -2.78 -8.85
N ILE A 7 5.51 -3.54 -9.91
CA ILE A 7 4.49 -3.20 -10.91
C ILE A 7 3.17 -3.94 -10.63
N SER A 8 3.20 -5.21 -10.22
CA SER A 8 2.00 -6.01 -9.98
C SER A 8 1.17 -5.47 -8.82
N VAL A 9 1.82 -4.98 -7.78
CA VAL A 9 1.17 -4.42 -6.60
C VAL A 9 0.35 -3.17 -6.94
N PRO A 10 0.91 -2.13 -7.60
CA PRO A 10 0.12 -0.96 -8.04
C PRO A 10 -1.01 -1.32 -8.99
N ILE A 11 -0.78 -2.25 -9.91
CA ILE A 11 -1.82 -2.71 -10.86
C ILE A 11 -2.96 -3.38 -10.09
N MET A 12 -2.65 -4.29 -9.16
CA MET A 12 -3.65 -4.95 -8.32
C MET A 12 -4.46 -3.92 -7.52
N LEU A 13 -3.80 -2.94 -6.91
CA LEU A 13 -4.44 -1.89 -6.11
C LEU A 13 -5.36 -1.00 -6.98
N GLY A 14 -4.93 -0.72 -8.21
CA GLY A 14 -5.75 -0.04 -9.22
C GLY A 14 -6.99 -0.85 -9.61
N ILE A 15 -6.83 -2.15 -9.90
CA ILE A 15 -7.94 -3.06 -10.23
C ILE A 15 -8.93 -3.14 -9.06
N GLU A 16 -8.44 -3.30 -7.83
CA GLU A 16 -9.27 -3.34 -6.62
C GLU A 16 -10.05 -2.03 -6.44
N THR A 17 -9.40 -0.89 -6.66
CA THR A 17 -10.06 0.43 -6.61
C THR A 17 -11.19 0.52 -7.65
N LEU A 18 -10.94 0.07 -8.88
CA LEU A 18 -11.95 0.03 -9.93
C LEU A 18 -13.10 -0.93 -9.59
N LEU A 19 -12.82 -2.11 -9.05
CA LEU A 19 -13.85 -3.06 -8.59
C LEU A 19 -14.71 -2.44 -7.48
N ARG A 20 -14.10 -1.70 -6.55
CA ARG A 20 -14.84 -1.00 -5.49
C ARG A 20 -15.78 0.05 -6.04
N VAL A 21 -15.30 0.87 -6.98
CA VAL A 21 -16.09 1.96 -7.56
C VAL A 21 -17.19 1.45 -8.48
N TYR A 22 -16.87 0.51 -9.38
CA TYR A 22 -17.76 0.12 -10.47
C TYR A 22 -18.61 -1.12 -10.21
N VAL A 23 -18.24 -1.95 -9.23
CA VAL A 23 -18.96 -3.19 -8.93
C VAL A 23 -19.57 -3.15 -7.53
N LEU A 24 -18.73 -2.97 -6.50
CA LEU A 24 -19.20 -3.04 -5.11
C LEU A 24 -20.11 -1.87 -4.72
N GLY A 25 -19.75 -0.64 -5.12
CA GLY A 25 -20.55 0.55 -4.86
C GLY A 25 -21.98 0.42 -5.40
N PRO A 26 -22.18 0.15 -6.70
CA PRO A 26 -23.52 0.00 -7.27
C PRO A 26 -24.30 -1.20 -6.71
N LEU A 27 -23.63 -2.33 -6.47
CA LEU A 27 -24.30 -3.57 -6.06
C LEU A 27 -24.72 -3.56 -4.58
N TYR A 28 -23.85 -3.08 -3.69
CA TYR A 28 -24.06 -3.14 -2.24
C TYR A 28 -24.38 -1.79 -1.61
N GLY A 29 -24.14 -0.67 -2.30
CA GLY A 29 -24.44 0.67 -1.80
C GLY A 29 -25.89 0.83 -1.32
N PRO A 30 -26.91 0.47 -2.13
CA PRO A 30 -28.31 0.59 -1.73
C PRO A 30 -28.64 -0.21 -0.46
N VAL A 31 -28.15 -1.45 -0.36
CA VAL A 31 -28.36 -2.32 0.80
C VAL A 31 -27.68 -1.76 2.05
N LEU A 32 -26.47 -1.22 1.90
CA LEU A 32 -25.74 -0.59 3.01
C LEU A 32 -26.42 0.69 3.49
N THR A 33 -26.98 1.50 2.57
CA THR A 33 -27.76 2.69 2.92
C THR A 33 -29.05 2.32 3.64
N GLU A 34 -29.76 1.27 3.20
CA GLU A 34 -30.97 0.78 3.85
C GLU A 34 -30.69 0.28 5.28
N LEU A 35 -29.69 -0.60 5.44
CA LEU A 35 -29.28 -1.08 6.76
C LEU A 35 -28.85 0.07 7.68
N ARG A 36 -28.15 1.07 7.15
CA ARG A 36 -27.75 2.26 7.91
C ARG A 36 -28.95 3.06 8.38
N GLY A 37 -29.96 3.26 7.53
CA GLY A 37 -31.20 3.93 7.91
C GLY A 37 -31.93 3.23 9.06
N ILE A 38 -31.76 1.90 9.19
CA ILE A 38 -32.36 1.09 10.27
C ILE A 38 -31.53 1.16 11.56
N TYR A 39 -30.23 0.89 11.48
CA TYR A 39 -29.39 0.70 12.68
C TYR A 39 -28.73 2.00 13.17
N TRP A 40 -28.51 2.97 12.29
CA TRP A 40 -27.82 4.22 12.59
C TRP A 40 -28.48 5.41 11.87
N PRO A 41 -29.75 5.75 12.19
CA PRO A 41 -30.49 6.81 11.50
C PRO A 41 -29.85 8.21 11.65
N GLU A 42 -29.06 8.43 12.70
CA GLU A 42 -28.34 9.70 12.93
C GLU A 42 -27.11 9.89 12.02
N LEU A 43 -26.61 8.80 11.41
CA LEU A 43 -25.48 8.83 10.51
C LEU A 43 -25.98 9.06 9.07
N THR A 44 -26.19 10.33 8.73
CA THR A 44 -26.55 10.71 7.35
C THR A 44 -25.40 10.43 6.39
N ASP A 45 -25.74 10.19 5.13
CA ASP A 45 -24.76 9.92 4.06
C ASP A 45 -23.73 11.05 3.92
N GLU A 46 -24.15 12.30 4.11
CA GLU A 46 -23.28 13.48 4.09
C GLU A 46 -22.23 13.47 5.21
N ILE A 47 -22.64 13.08 6.43
CA ILE A 47 -21.72 12.98 7.59
C ILE A 47 -20.68 11.88 7.32
N ILE A 48 -21.10 10.74 6.78
CA ILE A 48 -20.20 9.64 6.47
C ILE A 48 -19.24 10.02 5.35
N ALA A 49 -19.75 10.59 4.25
CA ALA A 49 -18.92 11.04 3.14
C ALA A 49 -17.85 12.05 3.61
N THR A 50 -18.25 13.03 4.42
CA THR A 50 -17.33 14.02 5.01
C THR A 50 -16.27 13.35 5.89
N ARG A 51 -16.67 12.42 6.77
CA ARG A 51 -15.72 11.68 7.62
C ARG A 51 -14.79 10.79 6.80
N ALA A 52 -15.30 10.14 5.76
CA ALA A 52 -14.52 9.30 4.86
C ALA A 52 -13.49 10.12 4.08
N THR A 53 -13.89 11.27 3.54
CA THR A 53 -12.99 12.22 2.87
C THR A 53 -11.89 12.71 3.80
N ASN A 54 -12.25 13.15 5.01
CA ASN A 54 -11.26 13.57 6.02
C ASN A 54 -10.30 12.44 6.40
N THR A 55 -10.83 11.22 6.54
CA THR A 55 -10.02 10.03 6.82
C THR A 55 -9.04 9.75 5.67
N ALA A 56 -9.47 9.86 4.41
CA ALA A 56 -8.61 9.69 3.25
C ALA A 56 -7.44 10.70 3.24
N TRP A 57 -7.70 11.97 3.60
CA TRP A 57 -6.64 12.97 3.76
C TRP A 57 -5.63 12.63 4.87
N ILE A 58 -6.13 12.16 6.03
CA ILE A 58 -5.26 11.70 7.12
C ILE A 58 -4.42 10.51 6.67
N LEU A 59 -5.02 9.57 5.94
CA LEU A 59 -4.35 8.38 5.44
C LEU A 59 -3.22 8.70 4.45
N ILE A 60 -3.28 9.81 3.72
CA ILE A 60 -2.13 10.28 2.92
C ILE A 60 -0.93 10.54 3.84
N GLY A 61 -1.13 11.30 4.92
CA GLY A 61 -0.08 11.59 5.90
C GLY A 61 0.47 10.32 6.54
N VAL A 62 -0.42 9.41 6.95
CA VAL A 62 -0.04 8.10 7.49
C VAL A 62 0.76 7.29 6.47
N THR A 63 0.36 7.29 5.19
CA THR A 63 1.06 6.60 4.10
C THR A 63 2.46 7.15 3.90
N VAL A 64 2.64 8.47 3.94
CA VAL A 64 3.97 9.10 3.84
C VAL A 64 4.87 8.64 4.98
N VAL A 65 4.37 8.69 6.23
CA VAL A 65 5.14 8.25 7.40
C VAL A 65 5.48 6.75 7.29
N ALA A 66 4.51 5.91 6.96
CA ALA A 66 4.68 4.48 6.78
C ALA A 66 5.68 4.15 5.67
N GLY A 67 5.63 4.87 4.54
CA GLY A 67 6.57 4.72 3.44
C GLY A 67 8.01 5.10 3.82
N CYS A 68 8.19 6.21 4.52
CA CYS A 68 9.49 6.61 5.07
C CYS A 68 10.05 5.58 6.05
N VAL A 69 9.22 5.07 6.97
CA VAL A 69 9.59 3.99 7.90
C VAL A 69 9.95 2.72 7.14
N GLY A 70 9.16 2.33 6.14
CA GLY A 70 9.42 1.16 5.30
C GLY A 70 10.76 1.23 4.57
N ILE A 71 11.14 2.39 4.02
CA ILE A 71 12.45 2.60 3.38
C ILE A 71 13.57 2.54 4.42
N ALA A 72 13.40 3.18 5.57
CA ALA A 72 14.41 3.18 6.63
C ALA A 72 14.68 1.76 7.16
N LEU A 73 13.61 0.99 7.40
CA LEU A 73 13.69 -0.41 7.82
C LEU A 73 14.37 -1.27 6.75
N LEU A 74 14.01 -1.11 5.47
CA LEU A 74 14.66 -1.84 4.37
C LEU A 74 16.17 -1.60 4.35
N ARG A 75 16.59 -0.33 4.43
CA ARG A 75 18.01 0.05 4.49
C ARG A 75 18.70 -0.53 5.73
N TRP A 76 18.02 -0.53 6.87
CA TRP A 76 18.56 -1.10 8.10
C TRP A 76 18.73 -2.62 8.01
N VAL A 77 17.74 -3.34 7.47
CA VAL A 77 17.81 -4.80 7.25
C VAL A 77 18.96 -5.15 6.31
N ILE A 78 19.10 -4.45 5.19
CA ILE A 78 20.19 -4.67 4.22
C ILE A 78 21.55 -4.43 4.91
N ARG A 79 21.71 -3.29 5.62
CA ARG A 79 22.96 -2.96 6.33
C ARG A 79 23.30 -3.97 7.42
N ARG A 80 22.31 -4.39 8.22
CA ARG A 80 22.50 -5.36 9.30
C ARG A 80 22.86 -6.73 8.76
N ALA A 81 22.22 -7.17 7.68
CA ALA A 81 22.56 -8.43 7.03
C ALA A 81 24.00 -8.42 6.49
N SER A 82 24.50 -7.28 6.02
CA SER A 82 25.91 -7.14 5.62
C SER A 82 26.90 -7.11 6.80
N ALA A 83 26.48 -6.66 7.99
CA ALA A 83 27.38 -6.39 9.11
C ALA A 83 27.38 -7.46 10.22
N ALA A 84 26.27 -8.17 10.45
CA ALA A 84 26.08 -8.97 11.66
C ALA A 84 26.49 -10.44 11.55
N THR A 85 26.53 -11.02 10.35
CA THR A 85 26.67 -12.48 10.18
C THR A 85 27.99 -12.94 9.57
N GLY A 86 28.75 -12.06 8.91
CA GLY A 86 29.86 -12.50 8.04
C GLY A 86 29.42 -13.29 6.80
N GLU A 87 28.23 -13.90 6.83
CA GLU A 87 27.49 -14.38 5.67
C GLU A 87 26.91 -13.21 4.86
N GLN A 88 27.15 -13.23 3.55
CA GLN A 88 26.52 -12.28 2.64
C GLN A 88 24.99 -12.47 2.66
N PRO A 89 24.19 -11.39 2.61
CA PRO A 89 22.75 -11.50 2.49
C PRO A 89 22.40 -12.29 1.23
N THR A 90 21.63 -13.36 1.35
CA THR A 90 21.18 -14.08 0.16
C THR A 90 20.09 -13.28 -0.56
N PRO A 91 20.04 -13.29 -1.90
CA PRO A 91 19.02 -12.57 -2.66
C PRO A 91 17.59 -12.95 -2.27
N ASN A 92 17.36 -14.19 -1.84
CA ASN A 92 16.04 -14.66 -1.38
C ASN A 92 15.59 -13.96 -0.09
N LYS A 93 16.48 -13.77 0.90
CA LYS A 93 16.14 -13.04 2.14
C LYS A 93 15.78 -11.57 1.87
N ILE A 94 16.45 -10.95 0.91
CA ILE A 94 16.15 -9.56 0.50
C ILE A 94 14.79 -9.51 -0.20
N ARG A 95 14.49 -10.47 -1.08
CA ARG A 95 13.18 -10.57 -1.75
C ARG A 95 12.04 -10.75 -0.75
N ASP A 96 12.19 -11.66 0.22
CA ASP A 96 11.18 -11.87 1.26
C ASP A 96 10.98 -10.62 2.12
N SER A 97 12.08 -9.96 2.49
CA SER A 97 12.02 -8.70 3.23
C SER A 97 11.34 -7.59 2.43
N LEU A 98 11.58 -7.52 1.11
CA LEU A 98 10.91 -6.56 0.22
C LEU A 98 9.41 -6.84 0.14
N LEU A 99 8.99 -8.10 0.01
CA LEU A 99 7.57 -8.46 -0.01
C LEU A 99 6.86 -8.03 1.28
N LEU A 100 7.49 -8.28 2.44
CA LEU A 100 6.93 -7.88 3.73
C LEU A 100 6.94 -6.36 3.91
N LEU A 101 8.05 -5.68 3.62
CA LEU A 101 8.21 -4.25 3.90
C LEU A 101 7.48 -3.35 2.91
N THR A 102 7.19 -3.84 1.70
CA THR A 102 6.36 -3.10 0.72
C THR A 102 4.89 -3.08 1.13
N SER A 103 4.43 -4.02 1.96
CA SER A 103 3.05 -4.01 2.49
C SER A 103 2.78 -2.83 3.44
N ILE A 104 3.82 -2.29 4.09
CA ILE A 104 3.71 -1.22 5.09
C ILE A 104 3.06 0.06 4.52
N PRO A 105 3.56 0.67 3.43
CA PRO A 105 2.87 1.80 2.79
C PRO A 105 1.57 1.40 2.07
N GLN A 106 1.37 0.12 1.72
CA GLN A 106 0.15 -0.33 1.02
C GLN A 106 -1.08 -0.36 1.93
N VAL A 107 -0.95 -0.79 3.19
CA VAL A 107 -2.09 -0.87 4.12
C VAL A 107 -2.88 0.44 4.22
N PRO A 108 -2.26 1.61 4.50
CA PRO A 108 -3.02 2.86 4.55
C PRO A 108 -3.57 3.29 3.18
N GLY A 109 -2.89 2.96 2.07
CA GLY A 109 -3.42 3.15 0.71
C GLY A 109 -4.68 2.32 0.44
N LEU A 110 -4.66 1.03 0.81
CA LEU A 110 -5.81 0.13 0.75
C LEU A 110 -6.97 0.63 1.60
N LEU A 111 -6.71 1.00 2.85
CA LEU A 111 -7.72 1.59 3.74
C LEU A 111 -8.32 2.86 3.14
N SER A 112 -7.52 3.68 2.46
CA SER A 112 -8.02 4.89 1.81
C SER A 112 -9.03 4.58 0.70
N THR A 113 -8.87 3.47 -0.02
CA THR A 113 -9.84 3.08 -1.05
C THR A 113 -11.16 2.58 -0.46
N LEU A 114 -11.18 2.13 0.80
CA LEU A 114 -12.42 1.83 1.52
C LEU A 114 -13.24 3.09 1.82
N CYS A 115 -12.61 4.27 1.90
CA CYS A 115 -13.32 5.54 2.07
C CYS A 115 -14.29 5.82 0.91
N LEU A 116 -14.03 5.29 -0.30
CA LEU A 116 -14.95 5.40 -1.44
C LEU A 116 -16.28 4.68 -1.19
N ALA A 117 -16.27 3.55 -0.46
CA ALA A 117 -17.50 2.84 -0.10
C ALA A 117 -18.36 3.65 0.90
N GLY A 118 -17.74 4.56 1.66
CA GLY A 118 -18.44 5.52 2.51
C GLY A 118 -18.90 6.80 1.78
N GLY A 119 -18.73 6.88 0.45
CA GLY A 119 -19.03 8.09 -0.32
C GLY A 119 -17.96 9.18 -0.22
N GLY A 120 -16.76 8.85 0.26
CA GLY A 120 -15.64 9.78 0.31
C GLY A 120 -15.18 10.22 -1.10
N GLU A 121 -14.57 11.40 -1.16
CA GLU A 121 -14.09 11.97 -2.42
C GLU A 121 -12.99 11.12 -3.07
N LEU A 122 -13.03 11.02 -4.41
CA LEU A 122 -12.08 10.22 -5.17
C LEU A 122 -10.66 10.80 -5.14
N LEU A 123 -10.52 12.13 -5.15
CA LEU A 123 -9.23 12.81 -5.25
C LEU A 123 -8.24 12.43 -4.14
N PRO A 124 -8.57 12.55 -2.83
CA PRO A 124 -7.63 12.17 -1.77
C PRO A 124 -7.26 10.69 -1.81
N VAL A 125 -8.18 9.82 -2.23
CA VAL A 125 -7.91 8.39 -2.39
C VAL A 125 -6.89 8.14 -3.49
N LEU A 126 -7.06 8.77 -4.66
CA LEU A 126 -6.09 8.64 -5.76
C LEU A 126 -4.71 9.17 -5.37
N ILE A 127 -4.64 10.27 -4.62
CA ILE A 127 -3.37 10.78 -4.09
C ILE A 127 -2.75 9.75 -3.14
N CYS A 128 -3.51 9.20 -2.20
CA CYS A 128 -3.04 8.21 -1.25
C CYS A 128 -2.49 6.95 -1.95
N VAL A 129 -3.22 6.44 -2.94
CA VAL A 129 -2.82 5.31 -3.79
C VAL A 129 -1.54 5.63 -4.56
N GLY A 130 -1.45 6.81 -5.17
CA GLY A 130 -0.27 7.26 -5.92
C GLY A 130 0.98 7.40 -5.04
N VAL A 131 0.83 7.95 -3.83
CA VAL A 131 1.90 8.06 -2.83
C VAL A 131 2.35 6.67 -2.38
N SER A 132 1.41 5.80 -2.00
CA SER A 132 1.69 4.42 -1.59
C SER A 132 2.46 3.65 -2.67
N THR A 133 1.98 3.74 -3.92
CA THR A 133 2.61 3.16 -5.11
C THR A 133 4.04 3.66 -5.29
N SER A 134 4.26 4.96 -5.16
CA SER A 134 5.59 5.56 -5.30
C SER A 134 6.59 4.99 -4.30
N PHE A 135 6.18 4.80 -3.03
CA PHE A 135 7.04 4.18 -2.02
C PHE A 135 7.36 2.72 -2.32
N VAL A 136 6.38 1.94 -2.78
CA VAL A 136 6.61 0.54 -3.19
C VAL A 136 7.62 0.46 -4.34
N VAL A 137 7.48 1.33 -5.35
CA VAL A 137 8.40 1.41 -6.49
C VAL A 137 9.81 1.77 -6.00
N VAL A 138 9.94 2.78 -5.14
CA VAL A 138 11.24 3.18 -4.56
C VAL A 138 11.86 2.04 -3.75
N GLN A 139 11.08 1.33 -2.92
CA GLN A 139 11.58 0.16 -2.19
C GLN A 139 12.03 -0.96 -3.13
N GLY A 140 11.29 -1.20 -4.22
CA GLY A 140 11.65 -2.14 -5.28
C GLY A 140 13.02 -1.81 -5.89
N PHE A 141 13.24 -0.56 -6.30
CA PHE A 141 14.53 -0.12 -6.85
C PHE A 141 15.68 -0.18 -5.84
N VAL A 142 15.44 0.21 -4.58
CA VAL A 142 16.45 0.11 -3.51
C VAL A 142 16.83 -1.35 -3.26
N GLY A 143 15.85 -2.25 -3.28
CA GLY A 143 16.04 -3.69 -3.14
C GLY A 143 16.82 -4.31 -4.30
N GLU A 144 16.47 -3.96 -5.53
CA GLU A 144 17.13 -4.45 -6.75
C GLU A 144 18.61 -4.02 -6.79
N ARG A 145 18.90 -2.73 -6.53
CA ARG A 145 20.28 -2.25 -6.45
C ARG A 145 21.10 -2.95 -5.36
N ALA A 146 20.47 -3.31 -4.24
CA ALA A 146 21.15 -4.06 -3.18
C ALA A 146 21.51 -5.48 -3.64
N ILE A 147 20.65 -6.13 -4.43
CA ILE A 147 20.92 -7.46 -5.01
C ILE A 147 22.01 -7.37 -6.08
N GLU A 148 21.96 -6.38 -6.97
CA GLU A 148 22.98 -6.19 -8.02
C GLU A 148 24.38 -5.97 -7.43
N ALA A 149 24.47 -5.21 -6.33
CA ALA A 149 25.72 -4.98 -5.61
C ALA A 149 26.35 -6.27 -5.02
N MET A 150 25.60 -7.36 -4.92
CA MET A 150 26.08 -8.66 -4.42
C MET A 150 26.72 -9.54 -5.50
N GLY A 151 26.63 -9.14 -6.78
CA GLY A 151 27.30 -9.80 -7.90
C GLY A 151 26.62 -11.11 -8.41
N PRO A 152 27.01 -11.60 -9.60
CA PRO A 152 26.32 -12.69 -10.31
C PRO A 152 26.42 -14.07 -9.63
N ALA A 153 27.34 -14.28 -8.68
CA ALA A 153 27.48 -15.56 -7.97
C ALA A 153 26.30 -15.85 -7.02
N ALA A 154 25.57 -14.82 -6.57
CA ALA A 154 24.44 -14.98 -5.67
C ALA A 154 23.11 -15.26 -6.40
N ALA A 155 23.03 -15.01 -7.71
CA ALA A 155 21.81 -15.17 -8.51
C ALA A 155 21.53 -16.61 -8.97
N ALA A 156 22.47 -17.54 -8.72
CA ALA A 156 22.41 -18.94 -9.12
C ALA A 156 22.12 -19.93 -7.97
N CYS A 157 21.93 -19.43 -6.73
CA CYS A 157 21.47 -20.19 -5.56
C CYS A 157 20.07 -19.72 -5.14
#